data_AF-A0A423VYX5-F1
#
_entry.id   AF-A0A423VYX5-F1
#
_cell.length_a   1.000
_cell.length_b   1.000
_cell.length_c   1.000
_cell.angle_alpha   90.00
_cell.angle_beta   90.00
_cell.angle_gamma   90.00
#
_symmetry.space_group_name_H-M   'P 1'
#
loop_
_entity.id
_entity.type
_entity.pdbx_description
1 polymer ?
#
loop_
_entity_poly.entity_id
_entity_poly.type
_entity_poly.pdbx_seq_one_letter_code
_entity_poly.pdbx_strand_id
1 'polypeptide(L)'
;MSTHNTPAQSKCTLEPMNLHEQAQADELLQQRKLCGWDDTPEFMAKFRDAMDARTKSLFWIKSTSQPDLRVGHISLDSESHPPNLELANPHDKSVLTIATFFILPEHRGGGLGRAAVENLEKWATTEPYGSRNCKAIALTCISRKYAEDDEMREEYRRMAGVEPVPKGASNEGWYSRMGYTKWMEAPLYPGPDGYKFLATYLRKQIA
;
A
#
# COMPACT_ATOMS: atom_id res chain seq x y z
N MET A 1 29.46 18.18 24.30
CA MET A 1 28.92 18.71 23.03
C MET A 1 27.73 17.84 22.67
N SER A 2 26.52 18.29 22.99
CA SER A 2 25.29 17.54 22.72
C SER A 2 24.83 17.88 21.31
N THR A 3 24.89 16.91 20.40
CA THR A 3 24.31 17.05 19.06
C THR A 3 22.79 17.00 19.18
N HIS A 4 22.15 18.15 19.09
CA HIS A 4 20.71 18.22 18.85
C HIS A 4 20.45 17.59 17.48
N ASN A 5 19.94 16.36 17.49
CA ASN A 5 19.53 15.65 16.29
C ASN A 5 18.17 16.23 15.87
N THR A 6 18.18 17.25 15.02
CA THR A 6 16.96 17.78 14.40
C THR A 6 16.28 16.61 13.66
N PRO A 7 14.98 16.35 13.87
CA PRO A 7 14.29 15.30 13.13
C PRO A 7 14.45 15.56 11.63
N ALA A 8 14.98 14.57 10.91
CA ALA A 8 15.11 14.67 9.46
C ALA A 8 13.74 14.95 8.85
N GLN A 9 13.65 15.98 8.02
CA GLN A 9 12.43 16.34 7.31
C GLN A 9 11.97 15.17 6.43
N SER A 10 10.67 14.89 6.43
CA SER A 10 10.10 13.81 5.61
C SER A 10 10.44 14.02 4.13
N LYS A 11 10.73 12.93 3.42
CA LYS A 11 11.09 12.97 1.98
C LYS A 11 9.88 13.16 1.06
N CYS A 12 8.67 13.01 1.59
CA CYS A 12 7.45 13.22 0.83
C CYS A 12 6.37 13.85 1.69
N THR A 13 5.36 14.40 1.03
CA THR A 13 4.06 14.71 1.60
C THR A 13 3.01 13.78 1.01
N LEU A 14 1.90 13.63 1.74
CA LEU A 14 0.71 12.94 1.27
C LEU A 14 -0.34 14.02 0.99
N GLU A 15 -0.87 14.06 -0.23
CA GLU A 15 -1.93 15.00 -0.63
C GLU A 15 -3.23 14.19 -0.83
N PRO A 16 -4.33 14.52 -0.12
CA PRO A 16 -5.61 13.86 -0.34
C PRO A 16 -6.06 13.95 -1.79
N MET A 17 -6.44 12.81 -2.35
CA MET A 17 -6.91 12.73 -3.72
C MET A 17 -8.36 13.23 -3.85
N ASN A 18 -8.72 13.79 -5.00
CA ASN A 18 -10.09 14.11 -5.35
C ASN A 18 -10.49 13.39 -6.65
N LEU A 19 -11.15 12.23 -6.54
CA LEU A 19 -11.58 11.45 -7.71
C LEU A 19 -12.85 11.99 -8.41
N HIS A 20 -13.44 13.07 -7.89
CA HIS A 20 -14.45 13.84 -8.63
C HIS A 20 -13.80 14.79 -9.66
N GLU A 21 -12.51 15.05 -9.53
CA GLU A 21 -11.72 15.73 -10.57
C GLU A 21 -11.24 14.72 -11.61
N GLN A 22 -11.75 14.82 -12.84
CA GLN A 22 -11.43 13.89 -13.91
C GLN A 22 -9.92 13.75 -14.16
N ALA A 23 -9.17 14.85 -14.09
CA ALA A 23 -7.72 14.83 -14.28
C ALA A 23 -7.00 13.95 -13.23
N GLN A 24 -7.45 13.95 -11.97
CA GLN A 24 -6.90 13.10 -10.93
C GLN A 24 -7.29 11.63 -11.12
N ALA A 25 -8.53 11.38 -11.55
CA ALA A 25 -8.99 10.03 -11.85
C ALA A 25 -8.23 9.42 -13.03
N ASP A 26 -7.99 10.20 -14.09
CA ASP A 26 -7.22 9.78 -15.25
C ASP A 26 -5.75 9.49 -14.90
N GLU A 27 -5.14 10.35 -14.07
CA GLU A 27 -3.78 10.16 -13.58
C GLU A 27 -3.67 8.89 -12.70
N LEU A 28 -4.64 8.65 -11.81
CA LEU A 28 -4.64 7.44 -10.99
C LEU A 28 -4.75 6.22 -11.88
N LEU A 29 -5.68 6.22 -12.84
CA LEU A 29 -5.87 5.13 -13.80
C LEU A 29 -4.58 4.83 -14.57
N GLN A 30 -3.87 5.87 -15.02
CA GLN A 30 -2.59 5.71 -15.70
C GLN A 30 -1.54 5.04 -14.80
N GLN A 31 -1.39 5.48 -13.54
CA GLN A 31 -0.46 4.85 -12.60
C GLN A 31 -0.88 3.41 -12.25
N ARG A 32 -2.18 3.12 -12.16
CA ARG A 32 -2.69 1.75 -11.92
C ARG A 32 -2.40 0.82 -13.09
N LYS A 33 -2.50 1.28 -14.33
CA LYS A 33 -2.07 0.53 -15.52
C LYS A 33 -0.58 0.19 -15.49
N LEU A 34 0.26 1.11 -15.02
CA LEU A 34 1.69 0.82 -14.80
C LEU A 34 1.92 -0.15 -13.62
N CYS A 35 1.03 -0.14 -12.62
CA CYS A 35 1.07 -1.07 -11.51
C CYS A 35 0.63 -2.49 -11.92
N GLY A 36 -0.31 -2.62 -12.86
CA GLY A 36 -0.88 -3.89 -13.29
C GLY A 36 -1.94 -4.48 -12.36
N TRP A 37 -2.51 -3.67 -11.45
CA TRP A 37 -3.56 -4.09 -10.51
C TRP A 37 -4.69 -3.05 -10.51
N ASP A 38 -5.95 -3.51 -10.42
CA ASP A 38 -7.15 -2.67 -10.36
C ASP A 38 -7.07 -1.46 -11.31
N ASP A 39 -6.79 -1.72 -12.58
CA ASP A 39 -6.30 -0.76 -13.57
C ASP A 39 -7.35 -0.38 -14.63
N THR A 40 -8.62 -0.60 -14.29
CA THR A 40 -9.75 -0.33 -15.17
C THR A 40 -10.58 0.85 -14.65
N PRO A 41 -11.34 1.55 -15.52
CA PRO A 41 -12.24 2.64 -15.12
C PRO A 41 -13.26 2.24 -14.05
N GLU A 42 -13.70 0.98 -14.06
CA GLU A 42 -14.64 0.45 -13.05
C GLU A 42 -14.04 0.48 -11.65
N PHE A 43 -12.72 0.25 -11.52
CA PHE A 43 -12.05 0.38 -10.22
C PHE A 43 -11.91 1.84 -9.79
N MET A 44 -11.74 2.78 -10.71
CA MET A 44 -11.72 4.21 -10.37
C MET A 44 -13.07 4.67 -9.81
N ALA A 45 -14.18 4.18 -10.40
CA ALA A 45 -15.51 4.40 -9.87
C ALA A 45 -15.67 3.79 -8.47
N LYS A 46 -15.28 2.52 -8.27
CA LYS A 46 -15.33 1.87 -6.95
C LYS A 46 -14.50 2.61 -5.90
N PHE A 47 -13.32 3.10 -6.25
CA PHE A 47 -12.47 3.85 -5.32
C PHE A 47 -13.09 5.20 -4.96
N ARG A 48 -13.71 5.90 -5.92
CA ARG A 48 -14.45 7.13 -5.65
C ARG A 48 -15.63 6.87 -4.72
N ASP A 49 -16.44 5.86 -4.99
CA ASP A 49 -17.59 5.52 -4.15
C ASP A 49 -17.16 5.15 -2.71
N ALA A 50 -16.04 4.43 -2.56
CA ALA A 50 -15.45 4.11 -1.25
C ALA A 50 -14.89 5.35 -0.52
N MET A 51 -14.38 6.35 -1.27
CA MET A 51 -13.98 7.63 -0.69
C MET A 51 -15.19 8.43 -0.21
N ASP A 52 -16.27 8.47 -0.98
CA ASP A 52 -17.53 9.13 -0.60
C ASP A 52 -18.15 8.48 0.65
N ALA A 53 -18.06 7.14 0.76
CA ALA A 53 -18.46 6.38 1.93
C ALA A 53 -17.49 6.50 3.12
N ARG A 54 -16.34 7.17 2.96
CA ARG A 54 -15.25 7.29 3.94
C ARG A 54 -14.70 5.94 4.43
N THR A 55 -14.76 4.92 3.59
CA THR A 55 -14.16 3.61 3.87
C THR A 55 -12.75 3.49 3.28
N LYS A 56 -12.40 4.35 2.31
CA LYS A 56 -11.09 4.46 1.67
C LYS A 56 -10.58 5.91 1.69
N SER A 57 -9.35 6.12 2.16
CA SER A 57 -8.66 7.42 2.06
C SER A 57 -7.47 7.30 1.12
N LEU A 58 -7.57 7.87 -0.09
CA LEU A 58 -6.52 7.86 -1.10
C LEU A 58 -5.66 9.12 -1.05
N PHE A 59 -4.34 8.94 -1.22
CA PHE A 59 -3.38 10.02 -1.20
C PHE A 59 -2.40 9.91 -2.37
N TRP A 60 -2.11 11.07 -2.97
CA TRP A 60 -0.94 11.25 -3.81
C TRP A 60 0.32 11.31 -2.93
N ILE A 61 1.38 10.67 -3.40
CA ILE A 61 2.71 10.80 -2.81
C ILE A 61 3.44 11.87 -3.62
N LYS A 62 3.83 12.97 -2.97
CA LYS A 62 4.57 14.07 -3.62
C LYS A 62 5.95 14.18 -3.00
N SER A 63 6.99 14.20 -3.83
CA SER A 63 8.37 14.34 -3.34
C SER A 63 8.57 15.73 -2.78
N THR A 64 9.24 15.89 -1.63
CA THR A 64 9.57 17.24 -1.13
C THR A 64 10.57 17.97 -2.02
N SER A 65 11.35 17.24 -2.82
CA SER A 65 12.24 17.83 -3.83
C SER A 65 11.53 18.24 -5.13
N GLN A 66 10.34 17.70 -5.39
CA GLN A 66 9.54 17.93 -6.59
C GLN A 66 8.05 18.00 -6.19
N PRO A 67 7.65 19.05 -5.46
CA PRO A 67 6.35 19.11 -4.78
C PRO A 67 5.15 19.20 -5.73
N ASP A 68 5.38 19.49 -7.01
CA ASP A 68 4.34 19.54 -8.03
C ASP A 68 4.08 18.17 -8.68
N LEU A 69 4.98 17.19 -8.48
CA LEU A 69 4.88 15.87 -9.09
C LEU A 69 4.28 14.84 -8.14
N ARG A 70 3.28 14.11 -8.63
CA ARG A 70 2.65 12.96 -7.97
C ARG A 70 3.40 11.69 -8.34
N VAL A 71 4.41 11.36 -7.54
CA VAL A 71 5.35 10.27 -7.82
C VAL A 71 4.81 8.87 -7.50
N GLY A 72 3.57 8.79 -7.02
CA GLY A 72 2.91 7.56 -6.63
C GLY A 72 1.63 7.82 -5.85
N HIS A 73 1.06 6.75 -5.30
CA HIS A 73 -0.17 6.80 -4.52
C HIS A 73 -0.15 5.74 -3.41
N ILE A 74 -0.91 5.99 -2.35
CA ILE A 74 -1.11 5.10 -1.20
C ILE A 74 -2.50 5.35 -0.62
N SER A 75 -3.08 4.35 0.03
CA SER A 75 -4.34 4.53 0.75
C SER A 75 -4.32 3.93 2.14
N LEU A 76 -5.19 4.48 3.00
CA LEU A 76 -5.53 3.97 4.31
C LEU A 76 -7.03 3.69 4.34
N ASP A 77 -7.38 2.41 4.49
CA ASP A 77 -8.75 1.96 4.36
C ASP A 77 -9.26 1.34 5.67
N SER A 78 -10.54 1.51 5.94
CA SER A 78 -11.25 0.90 7.07
C SER A 78 -12.01 -0.38 6.71
N GLU A 79 -12.00 -0.73 5.43
CA GLU A 79 -12.56 -1.98 4.90
C GLU A 79 -11.51 -2.73 4.08
N SER A 80 -11.65 -4.06 4.03
CA SER A 80 -10.83 -4.95 3.22
C SER A 80 -11.73 -5.78 2.30
N HIS A 81 -11.19 -6.20 1.16
CA HIS A 81 -11.88 -7.04 0.19
C HIS A 81 -11.02 -8.26 -0.15
N PRO A 82 -11.47 -9.49 0.18
CA PRO A 82 -12.70 -9.83 0.91
C PRO A 82 -12.70 -9.30 2.36
N PRO A 83 -13.87 -9.15 3.01
CA PRO A 83 -13.96 -8.65 4.39
C PRO A 83 -13.15 -9.48 5.37
N ASN A 84 -12.25 -8.82 6.08
CA ASN A 84 -11.45 -9.40 7.16
C ASN A 84 -11.20 -8.34 8.24
N LEU A 85 -11.77 -8.56 9.42
CA LEU A 85 -11.68 -7.63 10.57
C LEU A 85 -10.25 -7.51 11.14
N GLU A 86 -9.37 -8.47 10.87
CA GLU A 86 -7.95 -8.38 11.24
C GLU A 86 -7.12 -7.57 10.22
N LEU A 87 -7.64 -7.35 9.01
CA LEU A 87 -7.04 -6.43 8.03
C LEU A 87 -7.59 -5.02 8.20
N ALA A 88 -8.92 -4.89 8.34
CA ALA A 88 -9.56 -3.61 8.52
C ALA A 88 -10.91 -3.81 9.24
N ASN A 89 -11.11 -3.08 10.34
CA ASN A 89 -12.34 -3.17 11.13
C ASN A 89 -13.19 -1.91 10.91
N PRO A 90 -14.25 -1.95 10.08
CA PRO A 90 -15.06 -0.76 9.79
C PRO A 90 -15.94 -0.34 10.98
N HIS A 91 -16.16 -1.21 11.96
CA HIS A 91 -17.09 -0.94 13.06
C HIS A 91 -16.51 0.04 14.09
N ASP A 92 -15.24 -0.14 14.46
CA ASP A 92 -14.58 0.67 15.48
C ASP A 92 -13.28 1.33 14.99
N LYS A 93 -12.84 1.00 13.77
CA LYS A 93 -11.58 1.44 13.17
C LYS A 93 -10.35 1.12 14.03
N SER A 94 -10.40 0.01 14.78
CA SER A 94 -9.28 -0.47 15.60
C SER A 94 -8.10 -0.97 14.77
N VAL A 95 -8.37 -1.40 13.54
CA VAL A 95 -7.38 -1.81 12.54
C VAL A 95 -7.72 -1.11 11.23
N LEU A 96 -6.72 -0.49 10.62
CA LEU A 96 -6.81 0.08 9.27
C LEU A 96 -5.81 -0.63 8.35
N THR A 97 -6.09 -0.70 7.05
CA THR A 97 -5.21 -1.35 6.09
C THR A 97 -4.50 -0.36 5.18
N ILE A 98 -3.21 -0.60 4.92
CA ILE A 98 -2.50 0.02 3.79
C ILE A 98 -2.89 -0.73 2.53
N ALA A 99 -3.35 0.00 1.52
CA ALA A 99 -3.69 -0.54 0.22
C ALA A 99 -3.29 0.41 -0.90
N THR A 100 -3.45 -0.04 -2.15
CA THR A 100 -3.23 0.76 -3.35
C THR A 100 -1.87 1.49 -3.31
N PHE A 101 -0.83 0.85 -2.76
CA PHE A 101 0.48 1.48 -2.60
C PHE A 101 1.33 1.25 -3.85
N PHE A 102 1.74 2.33 -4.48
CA PHE A 102 2.56 2.31 -5.68
C PHE A 102 3.46 3.55 -5.74
N ILE A 103 4.68 3.35 -6.23
CA ILE A 103 5.62 4.41 -6.59
C ILE A 103 5.99 4.17 -8.05
N LEU A 104 5.95 5.22 -8.87
CA LEU A 104 6.42 5.18 -10.25
C LEU A 104 7.87 4.65 -10.31
N PRO A 105 8.19 3.71 -11.22
CA PRO A 105 9.49 3.04 -11.27
C PRO A 105 10.71 3.97 -11.18
N GLU A 106 10.68 5.09 -11.90
CA GLU A 106 11.71 6.12 -11.97
C GLU A 106 11.96 6.86 -10.64
N HIS A 107 11.03 6.77 -9.69
CA HIS A 107 11.12 7.40 -8.38
C HIS A 107 11.40 6.39 -7.24
N ARG A 108 11.69 5.12 -7.57
CA ARG A 108 12.03 4.08 -6.58
C ARG A 108 13.48 4.20 -6.10
N GLY A 109 13.81 3.54 -4.98
CA GLY A 109 15.18 3.49 -4.44
C GLY A 109 15.62 4.69 -3.59
N GLY A 110 14.93 5.83 -3.65
CA GLY A 110 15.27 7.05 -2.90
C GLY A 110 14.74 7.14 -1.46
N GLY A 111 14.01 6.13 -0.99
CA GLY A 111 13.36 6.11 0.33
C GLY A 111 11.98 6.79 0.40
N LEU A 112 11.44 7.26 -0.73
CA LEU A 112 10.10 7.87 -0.82
C LEU A 112 9.00 6.93 -0.31
N GLY A 113 9.04 5.66 -0.70
CA GLY A 113 8.04 4.68 -0.27
C GLY A 113 8.01 4.48 1.25
N ARG A 114 9.18 4.47 1.90
CA ARG A 114 9.25 4.37 3.37
C ARG A 114 8.67 5.61 4.02
N ALA A 115 9.05 6.80 3.52
CA ALA A 115 8.53 8.07 4.03
C ALA A 115 7.00 8.18 3.87
N ALA A 116 6.44 7.66 2.77
CA ALA A 116 5.00 7.64 2.53
C ALA A 116 4.27 6.78 3.57
N VAL A 117 4.75 5.56 3.82
CA VAL A 117 4.17 4.68 4.85
C VAL A 117 4.32 5.29 6.24
N GLU A 118 5.47 5.87 6.59
CA GLU A 118 5.68 6.53 7.89
C GLU A 118 4.77 7.75 8.10
N ASN A 119 4.50 8.53 7.04
CA ASN A 119 3.53 9.63 7.11
C ASN A 119 2.10 9.10 7.29
N LEU A 120 1.73 8.03 6.57
CA LEU A 120 0.42 7.41 6.68
C LEU A 120 0.20 6.79 8.07
N GLU A 121 1.24 6.18 8.65
CA GLU A 121 1.23 5.64 10.02
C GLU A 121 0.86 6.70 11.05
N LYS A 122 1.40 7.93 10.91
CA LYS A 122 1.05 9.06 11.79
C LYS A 122 -0.42 9.48 11.64
N TRP A 123 -0.99 9.32 10.44
CA TRP A 123 -2.38 9.67 10.18
C TRP A 123 -3.36 8.61 10.62
N ALA A 124 -2.92 7.37 10.81
CA ALA A 124 -3.81 6.27 11.18
C ALA A 124 -4.52 6.47 12.53
N THR A 125 -3.96 7.27 13.43
CA THR A 125 -4.60 7.64 14.71
C THR A 125 -5.32 9.00 14.69
N THR A 126 -5.36 9.67 13.53
CA THR A 126 -5.80 11.07 13.39
C THR A 126 -6.98 11.19 12.41
N GLU A 127 -8.10 11.71 12.90
CA GLU A 127 -9.26 12.07 12.06
C GLU A 127 -8.89 13.19 11.06
N PRO A 128 -9.50 13.24 9.86
CA PRO A 128 -10.63 12.44 9.39
C PRO A 128 -10.26 11.12 8.70
N TYR A 129 -8.96 10.83 8.49
CA TYR A 129 -8.51 9.68 7.71
C TYR A 129 -8.34 8.42 8.54
N GLY A 130 -7.71 8.57 9.71
CA GLY A 130 -7.53 7.51 10.68
C GLY A 130 -8.67 7.44 11.69
N SER A 131 -8.37 6.87 12.85
CA SER A 131 -9.25 6.88 14.00
C SER A 131 -8.45 6.88 15.29
N ARG A 132 -8.93 7.59 16.32
CA ARG A 132 -8.35 7.53 17.67
C ARG A 132 -8.34 6.12 18.28
N ASN A 133 -9.18 5.23 17.76
CA ASN A 133 -9.25 3.83 18.18
C ASN A 133 -8.22 2.93 17.49
N CYS A 134 -7.55 3.42 16.45
CA CYS A 134 -6.63 2.61 15.65
C CYS A 134 -5.42 2.19 16.49
N LYS A 135 -5.25 0.88 16.63
CA LYS A 135 -4.16 0.24 17.40
C LYS A 135 -3.15 -0.45 16.49
N ALA A 136 -3.59 -0.86 15.31
CA ALA A 136 -2.74 -1.56 14.36
C ALA A 136 -3.01 -1.12 12.92
N ILE A 137 -1.95 -1.14 12.11
CA ILE A 137 -2.04 -1.07 10.67
C ILE A 137 -1.70 -2.42 10.10
N ALA A 138 -2.54 -2.89 9.19
CA ALA A 138 -2.38 -4.14 8.48
C ALA A 138 -2.16 -3.91 6.98
N LEU A 139 -1.72 -4.95 6.28
CA LEU A 139 -1.71 -5.03 4.83
C LEU A 139 -1.51 -6.47 4.38
N THR A 140 -1.77 -6.72 3.10
CA THR A 140 -1.33 -7.92 2.41
C THR A 140 -0.30 -7.58 1.35
N CYS A 141 0.61 -8.52 1.08
CA CYS A 141 1.47 -8.46 -0.10
C CYS A 141 1.72 -9.87 -0.64
N ILE A 142 2.21 -9.97 -1.89
CA ILE A 142 2.66 -11.26 -2.45
C ILE A 142 3.70 -11.89 -1.51
N SER A 143 3.53 -13.19 -1.24
CA SER A 143 4.38 -13.93 -0.30
C SER A 143 5.86 -13.86 -0.69
N ARG A 144 6.74 -13.71 0.31
CA ARG A 144 8.19 -13.77 0.09
C ARG A 144 8.66 -15.07 -0.59
N LYS A 145 7.87 -16.14 -0.51
CA LYS A 145 8.19 -17.42 -1.16
C LYS A 145 8.43 -17.24 -2.66
N TYR A 146 7.61 -16.44 -3.34
CA TYR A 146 7.78 -16.16 -4.77
C TYR A 146 9.05 -15.37 -5.11
N ALA A 147 9.75 -14.80 -4.11
CA ALA A 147 11.05 -14.15 -4.30
C ALA A 147 12.21 -15.05 -3.89
N GLU A 148 12.08 -15.84 -2.83
CA GLU A 148 13.21 -16.52 -2.17
C GLU A 148 13.34 -18.01 -2.52
N ASP A 149 12.21 -18.69 -2.70
CA ASP A 149 12.14 -20.14 -2.92
C ASP A 149 12.16 -20.44 -4.41
N ASP A 150 13.10 -21.29 -4.86
CA ASP A 150 13.36 -21.47 -6.29
C ASP A 150 12.18 -22.13 -7.03
N GLU A 151 11.49 -23.08 -6.42
CA GLU A 151 10.29 -23.71 -7.01
C GLU A 151 9.15 -22.69 -7.14
N MET A 152 8.93 -21.91 -6.08
CA MET A 152 7.91 -20.86 -6.08
C MET A 152 8.26 -19.72 -7.05
N ARG A 153 9.54 -19.39 -7.25
CA ARG A 153 9.97 -18.43 -8.27
C ARG A 153 9.64 -18.92 -9.67
N GLU A 154 9.86 -20.19 -9.96
CA GLU A 154 9.49 -20.81 -11.24
C GLU A 154 7.97 -20.81 -11.44
N GLU A 155 7.22 -21.17 -10.40
CA GLU A 155 5.76 -21.10 -10.37
C GLU A 155 5.28 -19.68 -10.67
N TYR A 156 5.85 -18.66 -10.01
CA TYR A 156 5.49 -17.26 -10.25
C TYR A 156 5.79 -16.84 -11.69
N ARG A 157 6.96 -17.22 -12.22
CA ARG A 157 7.31 -16.92 -13.62
C ARG A 157 6.30 -17.52 -14.59
N ARG A 158 5.87 -18.78 -14.35
CA ARG A 158 4.87 -19.47 -15.17
C ARG A 158 3.51 -18.80 -15.07
N MET A 159 3.04 -18.49 -13.86
CA MET A 159 1.68 -18.00 -13.63
C MET A 159 1.53 -16.49 -13.86
N ALA A 160 2.54 -15.68 -13.55
CA ALA A 160 2.50 -14.23 -13.73
C ALA A 160 3.02 -13.78 -15.11
N GLY A 161 3.76 -14.65 -15.82
CA GLY A 161 4.37 -14.33 -17.11
C GLY A 161 5.51 -13.29 -17.04
N VAL A 162 6.00 -12.99 -15.84
CA VAL A 162 7.06 -12.01 -15.58
C VAL A 162 8.09 -12.57 -14.60
N GLU A 163 9.32 -12.04 -14.64
CA GLU A 163 10.37 -12.46 -13.71
C GLU A 163 10.00 -12.05 -12.27
N PRO A 164 10.11 -12.96 -11.28
CA PRO A 164 9.94 -12.60 -9.89
C PRO A 164 11.00 -11.59 -9.45
N VAL A 165 10.66 -10.77 -8.45
CA VAL A 165 11.60 -9.80 -7.88
C VAL A 165 12.89 -10.49 -7.42
N PRO A 166 14.05 -9.79 -7.42
CA PRO A 166 15.30 -10.36 -6.94
C PRO A 166 15.20 -10.90 -5.51
N LYS A 167 15.98 -11.94 -5.20
CA LYS A 167 16.11 -12.45 -3.81
C LYS A 167 16.50 -11.29 -2.87
N GLY A 168 15.88 -11.23 -1.70
CA GLY A 168 16.03 -10.14 -0.73
C GLY A 168 15.18 -8.89 -1.00
N ALA A 169 14.50 -8.80 -2.15
CA ALA A 169 13.70 -7.64 -2.55
C ALA A 169 12.18 -7.83 -2.42
N SER A 170 11.73 -8.83 -1.66
CA SER A 170 10.29 -9.02 -1.40
C SER A 170 9.65 -7.86 -0.63
N ASN A 171 8.39 -7.55 -0.95
CA ASN A 171 7.58 -6.57 -0.21
C ASN A 171 7.45 -6.97 1.26
N GLU A 172 7.26 -8.26 1.54
CA GLU A 172 7.22 -8.80 2.91
C GLU A 172 8.50 -8.47 3.68
N GLY A 173 9.68 -8.69 3.08
CA GLY A 173 10.95 -8.32 3.70
C GLY A 173 11.10 -6.81 3.88
N TRP A 174 10.59 -6.01 2.94
CA TRP A 174 10.61 -4.54 3.02
C TRP A 174 9.76 -4.01 4.18
N TYR A 175 8.52 -4.47 4.31
CA TYR A 175 7.64 -4.13 5.43
C TYR A 175 8.14 -4.67 6.77
N SER A 176 8.76 -5.86 6.78
CA SER A 176 9.38 -6.42 7.99
C SER A 176 10.46 -5.50 8.55
N ARG A 177 11.30 -4.90 7.68
CA ARG A 177 12.30 -3.88 8.08
C ARG A 177 11.68 -2.58 8.60
N MET A 178 10.37 -2.38 8.43
CA MET A 178 9.61 -1.25 8.96
C MET A 178 8.83 -1.59 10.23
N GLY A 179 9.00 -2.80 10.77
CA GLY A 179 8.37 -3.25 12.00
C GLY A 179 7.03 -3.97 11.81
N TYR A 180 6.64 -4.29 10.58
CA TYR A 180 5.48 -5.15 10.34
C TYR A 180 5.83 -6.61 10.61
N THR A 181 4.89 -7.34 11.19
CA THR A 181 5.02 -8.75 11.56
C THR A 181 4.02 -9.58 10.77
N LYS A 182 4.50 -10.68 10.18
CA LYS A 182 3.65 -11.66 9.51
C LYS A 182 2.84 -12.42 10.54
N TRP A 183 1.55 -12.59 10.30
CA TRP A 183 0.70 -13.43 11.16
C TRP A 183 -0.03 -14.55 10.41
N MET A 184 -0.23 -14.39 9.09
CA MET A 184 -0.91 -15.38 8.26
C MET A 184 -0.38 -15.36 6.83
N GLU A 185 -0.59 -16.46 6.13
CA GLU A 185 -0.38 -16.59 4.70
C GLU A 185 -1.55 -17.37 4.08
N ALA A 186 -2.14 -16.87 3.00
CA ALA A 186 -3.30 -17.50 2.36
C ALA A 186 -3.42 -17.12 0.87
N PRO A 187 -4.00 -17.98 0.00
CA PRO A 187 -4.25 -17.64 -1.40
C PRO A 187 -5.22 -16.46 -1.50
N LEU A 188 -4.82 -15.40 -2.19
CA LEU A 188 -5.61 -14.16 -2.25
C LEU A 188 -5.58 -13.50 -3.63
N TYR A 189 -4.40 -13.23 -4.15
CA TYR A 189 -4.26 -12.40 -5.35
C TYR A 189 -4.60 -13.20 -6.61
N PRO A 190 -5.46 -12.70 -7.50
CA PRO A 190 -5.85 -13.42 -8.71
C PRO A 190 -4.65 -13.64 -9.64
N GLY A 191 -4.61 -14.83 -10.24
CA GLY A 191 -3.76 -15.20 -11.36
C GLY A 191 -4.59 -15.84 -12.49
N PRO A 192 -3.94 -16.32 -13.56
CA PRO A 192 -4.64 -16.96 -14.68
C PRO A 192 -5.35 -18.25 -14.26
N ASP A 193 -6.39 -18.61 -15.01
CA ASP A 193 -7.11 -19.89 -14.88
C ASP A 193 -7.60 -20.21 -13.46
N GLY A 194 -7.97 -19.19 -12.70
CA GLY A 194 -8.46 -19.33 -11.32
C GLY A 194 -7.36 -19.57 -10.28
N TYR A 195 -6.09 -19.55 -10.68
CA TYR A 195 -4.97 -19.54 -9.75
C TYR A 195 -5.06 -18.35 -8.79
N LYS A 196 -4.62 -18.57 -7.55
CA LYS A 196 -4.49 -17.51 -6.56
C LYS A 196 -3.08 -17.49 -6.02
N PHE A 197 -2.36 -16.39 -6.25
CA PHE A 197 -1.08 -16.17 -5.63
C PHE A 197 -1.26 -16.05 -4.12
N LEU A 198 -0.31 -16.64 -3.42
CA LEU A 198 -0.20 -16.61 -1.99
C LEU A 198 0.11 -15.19 -1.48
N ALA A 199 -0.72 -14.69 -0.58
CA ALA A 199 -0.50 -13.42 0.11
C ALA A 199 -0.01 -13.64 1.54
N THR A 200 0.95 -12.83 1.95
CA THR A 200 1.37 -12.66 3.34
C THR A 200 0.58 -11.51 3.96
N TYR A 201 0.02 -11.77 5.14
CA TYR A 201 -0.71 -10.80 5.96
C TYR A 201 0.25 -10.24 7.02
N LEU A 202 0.41 -8.91 7.05
CA LEU A 202 1.45 -8.18 7.79
C LEU A 202 0.87 -7.05 8.63
N ARG A 203 1.15 -7.01 9.93
CA ARG A 203 0.61 -5.99 10.85
C ARG A 203 1.69 -5.32 11.68
N LYS A 204 1.46 -4.06 12.00
CA LYS A 204 2.28 -3.26 12.92
C LYS A 204 1.38 -2.60 13.95
N GLN A 205 1.73 -2.73 15.23
CA GLN A 205 1.09 -1.96 16.29
C GLN A 205 1.57 -0.50 16.22
N ILE A 206 0.65 0.46 16.37
CA ILE A 206 0.95 1.90 16.28
C ILE A 206 0.61 2.66 17.57
N ALA A 207 0.13 1.96 18.60
CA ALA A 207 -0.18 2.47 19.94
C ALA A 207 0.30 1.49 21.01
#